data_AF-A0A101GRJ5-F1
#
_entry.id   AF-A0A101GRJ5-F1
#
_cell.length_a   1.000
_cell.length_b   1.000
_cell.length_c   1.000
_cell.angle_alpha   90.00
_cell.angle_beta   90.00
_cell.angle_gamma   90.00
#
_symmetry.space_group_name_H-M   'P 1'
#
loop_
_entity.id
_entity.type
_entity.pdbx_description
1 polymer ?
#
loop_
_entity_poly.entity_id
_entity_poly.type
_entity_poly.pdbx_seq_one_letter_code
_entity_poly.pdbx_strand_id
1 'polypeptide(L)'
;MDPLDFSKDAYLQSLDAICSKSKKTQRIQSHIPFIEAELYQKWRTIHPLPDQSPETIAYDLTTIPTYGKECPLIEPGSKTHETQLNQLNLSVITSYFDSYPIAHFVHPGSFHSITTIPDLMIRLREMMVPQGTIVWDRGYTTTAEIGRVEKEGWKLVCGVTKRTKEAKNLIARTEPPIDPDHLVPTQCMNIYAEKVDTPLFGRKGSVVVYVNTERRMRERKSRNCAIYQIS
;
A
#
# COMPACT_ATOMS: atom_id res chain seq x y z
N MET A 1 -3.32 29.48 26.80
CA MET A 1 -2.71 29.97 25.55
C MET A 1 -3.42 31.24 25.19
N ASP A 2 -2.65 32.32 25.06
CA ASP A 2 -3.14 33.61 24.62
C ASP A 2 -3.21 33.61 23.07
N PRO A 3 -4.23 34.16 22.42
CA PRO A 3 -4.25 34.33 20.96
C PRO A 3 -2.99 34.99 20.37
N LEU A 4 -2.28 35.82 21.14
CA LEU A 4 -1.00 36.43 20.75
C LEU A 4 0.14 35.39 20.59
N ASP A 5 0.01 34.21 21.18
CA ASP A 5 0.97 33.10 21.06
C ASP A 5 0.92 32.45 19.65
N PHE A 6 -0.16 32.64 18.90
CA PHE A 6 -0.37 32.09 17.54
C PHE A 6 0.06 33.07 16.44
N SER A 7 1.33 33.50 16.48
CA SER A 7 1.91 34.28 15.39
C SER A 7 2.36 33.39 14.22
N LYS A 8 2.49 33.98 13.04
CA LYS A 8 3.08 33.29 11.87
C LYS A 8 4.48 32.77 12.17
N ASP A 9 5.29 33.54 12.87
CA ASP A 9 6.66 33.17 13.20
C ASP A 9 6.70 32.02 14.21
N ALA A 10 5.83 32.03 15.22
CA ALA A 10 5.68 30.93 16.16
C ALA A 10 5.24 29.64 15.44
N TYR A 11 4.29 29.75 14.51
CA TYR A 11 3.87 28.61 13.68
C TYR A 11 5.03 28.06 12.85
N LEU A 12 5.76 28.90 12.11
CA LEU A 12 6.88 28.45 11.28
C LEU A 12 8.02 27.85 12.11
N GLN A 13 8.36 28.46 13.25
CA GLN A 13 9.37 27.91 14.17
C GLN A 13 8.94 26.57 14.76
N SER A 14 7.64 26.34 14.96
CA SER A 14 7.17 25.03 15.43
C SER A 14 7.44 23.91 14.41
N LEU A 15 7.50 24.23 13.11
CA LEU A 15 7.81 23.26 12.05
C LEU A 15 9.29 22.87 12.01
N ASP A 16 10.19 23.70 12.56
CA ASP A 16 11.62 23.37 12.64
C ASP A 16 11.87 22.12 13.51
N ALA A 17 10.96 21.82 14.45
CA ALA A 17 11.02 20.59 15.25
C ALA A 17 10.75 19.32 14.40
N ILE A 18 10.07 19.46 13.26
CA ILE A 18 9.76 18.37 12.34
C ILE A 18 10.89 18.22 11.32
N CYS A 19 11.34 19.33 10.75
CA CYS A 19 12.40 19.37 9.76
C CYS A 19 13.13 20.70 9.83
N SER A 20 14.45 20.66 9.99
CA SER A 20 15.26 21.87 10.10
C SER A 20 16.55 21.77 9.31
N LYS A 21 17.18 22.91 9.04
CA LYS A 21 18.53 22.95 8.46
C LYS A 21 19.56 22.91 9.59
N SER A 22 20.41 21.89 9.60
CA SER A 22 21.49 21.79 10.59
C SER A 22 22.44 22.97 10.48
N LYS A 23 22.62 23.72 11.57
CA LYS A 23 23.54 24.87 11.61
C LYS A 23 24.98 24.48 11.31
N LYS A 24 25.40 23.26 11.69
CA LYS A 24 26.77 22.76 11.52
C LYS A 24 27.04 22.28 10.09
N THR A 25 26.16 21.45 9.54
CA THR A 25 26.41 20.79 8.24
C THR A 25 25.73 21.49 7.07
N GLN A 26 24.82 22.43 7.36
CA GLN A 26 23.94 23.08 6.38
C GLN A 26 23.05 22.10 5.60
N ARG A 27 22.92 20.85 6.06
CA ARG A 27 22.03 19.84 5.47
C ARG A 27 20.66 19.89 6.13
N ILE A 28 19.63 19.51 5.38
CA ILE A 28 18.29 19.29 5.91
C ILE A 28 18.34 18.06 6.83
N GLN A 29 17.81 18.21 8.03
CA GLN A 29 17.65 17.17 9.03
C GLN A 29 16.15 16.97 9.23
N SER A 30 15.66 15.78 8.89
CA SER A 30 14.28 15.39 9.16
C SER A 30 14.22 14.63 10.48
N HIS A 31 13.31 15.05 11.36
CA HIS A 31 12.98 14.35 12.60
C HIS A 31 11.77 13.43 12.46
N ILE A 32 11.11 13.46 11.29
CA ILE A 32 9.91 12.64 10.99
C ILE A 32 10.11 11.17 11.35
N PRO A 33 11.22 10.49 10.95
CA PRO A 33 11.37 9.06 11.23
C PRO A 33 11.36 8.74 12.73
N PHE A 34 11.94 9.62 13.55
CA PHE A 34 11.96 9.49 15.00
C PHE A 34 10.59 9.80 15.61
N ILE A 35 9.94 10.89 15.16
CA ILE A 35 8.61 11.28 15.63
C ILE A 35 7.59 10.16 15.39
N GLU A 36 7.56 9.58 14.19
CA GLU A 36 6.67 8.47 13.87
C GLU A 36 6.93 7.23 14.73
N ALA A 37 8.20 6.89 15.00
CA ALA A 37 8.55 5.76 15.86
C ALA A 37 8.08 5.99 17.30
N GLU A 38 8.33 7.17 17.86
CA GLU A 38 7.89 7.55 19.21
C GLU A 38 6.36 7.57 19.31
N LEU A 39 5.67 8.12 18.30
CA LEU A 39 4.22 8.13 18.25
C LEU A 39 3.66 6.70 18.21
N TYR A 40 4.22 5.83 17.37
CA TYR A 40 3.83 4.43 17.29
C TYR A 40 4.02 3.71 18.62
N GLN A 41 5.21 3.82 19.23
CA GLN A 41 5.53 3.15 20.49
C GLN A 41 4.66 3.64 21.65
N LYS A 42 4.47 4.96 21.75
CA LYS A 42 3.59 5.55 22.76
C LYS A 42 2.15 5.12 22.55
N TRP A 43 1.67 5.08 21.30
CA TRP A 43 0.33 4.60 21.00
C TRP A 43 0.15 3.15 21.41
N ARG A 44 1.08 2.25 21.07
CA ARG A 44 1.00 0.83 21.44
C ARG A 44 1.13 0.57 22.94
N THR A 45 1.77 1.46 23.67
CA THR A 45 1.80 1.42 25.14
C THR A 45 0.43 1.73 25.74
N ILE A 46 -0.30 2.70 25.17
CA ILE A 46 -1.62 3.14 25.66
C ILE A 46 -2.74 2.23 25.10
N HIS A 47 -2.55 1.73 23.88
CA HIS A 47 -3.48 0.94 23.09
C HIS A 47 -2.77 -0.31 22.57
N PRO A 48 -2.53 -1.30 23.45
CA PRO A 48 -1.88 -2.55 23.06
C PRO A 48 -2.72 -3.30 22.02
N LEU A 49 -2.03 -4.06 21.17
CA LEU A 49 -2.70 -4.93 20.20
C LEU A 49 -3.51 -6.02 20.92
N PRO A 50 -4.59 -6.54 20.30
CA PRO A 50 -5.34 -7.65 20.86
C PRO A 50 -4.45 -8.87 21.11
N ASP A 51 -4.75 -9.61 22.19
CA ASP A 51 -3.99 -10.81 22.55
C ASP A 51 -3.88 -11.78 21.38
N GLN A 52 -2.68 -12.33 21.18
CA GLN A 52 -2.35 -13.30 20.13
C GLN A 52 -2.53 -12.78 18.69
N SER A 53 -2.81 -11.49 18.50
CA SER A 53 -2.99 -10.87 17.20
C SER A 53 -1.78 -9.96 16.90
N PRO A 54 -0.79 -10.44 16.12
CA PRO A 54 0.34 -9.60 15.76
C PRO A 54 -0.11 -8.46 14.84
N GLU A 55 0.68 -7.38 14.79
CA GLU A 55 0.34 -6.18 14.00
C GLU A 55 0.03 -6.56 12.55
N THR A 56 -1.09 -6.06 12.04
CA THR A 56 -1.42 -6.18 10.62
C THR A 56 -1.37 -4.81 10.01
N ILE A 57 -0.52 -4.64 8.99
CA ILE A 57 -0.33 -3.35 8.32
C ILE A 57 -0.79 -3.44 6.88
N ALA A 58 -1.43 -2.38 6.40
CA ALA A 58 -1.63 -2.13 4.99
C ALA A 58 -0.50 -1.22 4.48
N TYR A 59 0.05 -1.55 3.32
CA TYR A 59 1.06 -0.75 2.65
C TYR A 59 0.59 -0.43 1.23
N ASP A 60 0.42 0.85 0.94
CA ASP A 60 -0.04 1.32 -0.37
C ASP A 60 0.74 2.55 -0.83
N LEU A 61 0.87 2.69 -2.16
CA LEU A 61 1.48 3.84 -2.81
C LEU A 61 0.40 4.68 -3.48
N THR A 62 0.23 5.88 -2.95
CA THR A 62 -0.73 6.86 -3.44
C THR A 62 -0.01 7.95 -4.23
N THR A 63 -0.47 8.19 -5.45
CA THR A 63 -0.06 9.33 -6.28
C THR A 63 -0.78 10.59 -5.82
N ILE A 64 -0.05 11.68 -5.61
CA ILE A 64 -0.61 13.01 -5.31
C ILE A 64 -0.29 13.96 -6.48
N PRO A 65 -1.26 14.23 -7.38
CA PRO A 65 -1.11 15.22 -8.43
C PRO A 65 -0.90 16.62 -7.84
N THR A 66 -0.05 17.42 -8.46
CA THR A 66 0.32 18.74 -7.96
C THR A 66 0.56 19.73 -9.09
N TYR A 67 0.30 21.00 -8.79
CA TYR A 67 0.56 22.14 -9.67
C TYR A 67 1.89 22.84 -9.38
N GLY A 68 2.51 22.53 -8.23
CA GLY A 68 3.78 23.11 -7.82
C GLY A 68 4.92 22.69 -8.74
N LYS A 69 5.91 23.56 -8.93
CA LYS A 69 7.09 23.27 -9.79
C LYS A 69 8.42 23.43 -9.05
N GLU A 70 8.39 23.92 -7.82
CA GLU A 70 9.60 24.28 -7.07
C GLU A 70 10.17 23.13 -6.24
N CYS A 71 9.32 22.16 -5.83
CA CYS A 71 9.80 21.01 -5.06
C CYS A 71 10.44 19.97 -5.99
N PRO A 72 11.70 19.54 -5.74
CA PRO A 72 12.41 18.62 -6.62
C PRO A 72 11.83 17.20 -6.66
N LEU A 73 10.95 16.84 -5.71
CA LEU A 73 10.25 15.56 -5.73
C LEU A 73 9.06 15.56 -6.68
N ILE A 74 8.65 16.73 -7.16
CA ILE A 74 7.54 16.87 -8.09
C ILE A 74 8.05 16.58 -9.49
N GLU A 75 7.71 15.41 -10.00
CA GLU A 75 8.18 14.92 -11.30
C GLU A 75 7.00 14.42 -12.15
N PRO A 76 7.18 14.26 -13.47
CA PRO A 76 6.19 13.62 -14.32
C PRO A 76 5.87 12.20 -13.82
N GLY A 77 4.58 11.90 -13.78
CA GLY A 77 4.08 10.61 -13.32
C GLY A 77 4.03 9.51 -14.36
N SER A 78 3.49 8.35 -13.95
CA SER A 78 3.09 7.30 -14.90
C SER A 78 2.06 7.84 -15.88
N LYS A 79 2.27 7.58 -17.18
CA LYS A 79 1.38 7.99 -18.29
C LYS A 79 -0.06 7.48 -18.19
N THR A 80 -0.35 6.62 -17.22
CA THR A 80 -1.68 6.09 -16.94
C THR A 80 -2.59 7.05 -16.18
N HIS A 81 -2.08 8.14 -15.61
CA HIS A 81 -2.91 9.13 -14.93
C HIS A 81 -3.56 10.11 -15.92
N GLU A 82 -4.88 10.26 -15.81
CA GLU A 82 -5.71 11.07 -16.71
C GLU A 82 -5.36 12.57 -16.68
N THR A 83 -4.74 13.05 -15.61
CA THR A 83 -4.54 14.48 -15.36
C THR A 83 -3.32 15.08 -16.08
N GLN A 84 -2.39 14.26 -16.58
CA GLN A 84 -1.07 14.68 -17.13
C GLN A 84 -0.26 15.65 -16.23
N LEU A 85 -0.67 15.82 -14.96
CA LEU A 85 -0.01 16.70 -14.02
C LEU A 85 1.28 16.05 -13.52
N ASN A 86 2.23 16.87 -13.09
CA ASN A 86 3.32 16.39 -12.26
C ASN A 86 2.73 15.89 -10.93
N GLN A 87 3.47 14.99 -10.28
CA GLN A 87 3.01 14.34 -9.06
C GLN A 87 4.16 14.15 -8.08
N LEU A 88 3.80 13.93 -6.82
CA LEU A 88 4.64 13.23 -5.87
C LEU A 88 4.00 11.89 -5.52
N ASN A 89 4.79 10.93 -5.10
CA ASN A 89 4.31 9.62 -4.70
C ASN A 89 4.48 9.48 -3.18
N LEU A 90 3.42 9.07 -2.50
CA LEU A 90 3.38 8.88 -1.05
C LEU A 90 3.08 7.41 -0.76
N SER A 91 4.03 6.71 -0.16
CA SER A 91 3.77 5.37 0.38
C SER A 91 3.34 5.51 1.84
N VAL A 92 2.23 4.89 2.22
CA VAL A 92 1.68 4.96 3.58
C VAL A 92 1.60 3.57 4.18
N ILE A 93 2.00 3.46 5.45
CA ILE A 93 1.81 2.27 6.27
C ILE A 93 0.68 2.57 7.26
N THR A 94 -0.37 1.76 7.24
CA THR A 94 -1.56 1.95 8.07
C THR A 94 -1.79 0.71 8.93
N SER A 95 -2.06 0.87 10.23
CA SER A 95 -2.47 -0.28 11.05
C SER A 95 -3.90 -0.68 10.72
N TYR A 96 -4.13 -1.97 10.52
CA TYR A 96 -5.46 -2.55 10.35
C TYR A 96 -6.33 -2.37 11.59
N PHE A 97 -5.74 -2.51 12.79
CA PHE A 97 -6.49 -2.49 14.03
C PHE A 97 -7.03 -1.10 14.37
N ASP A 98 -6.28 -0.06 14.03
CA ASP A 98 -6.65 1.30 14.39
C ASP A 98 -7.08 2.16 13.21
N SER A 99 -6.88 1.68 11.97
CA SER A 99 -7.20 2.39 10.73
C SER A 99 -6.51 3.76 10.58
N TYR A 100 -5.38 4.01 11.27
CA TYR A 100 -4.59 5.23 11.12
C TYR A 100 -3.17 4.97 10.56
N PRO A 101 -2.56 5.96 9.89
CA PRO A 101 -1.19 5.85 9.37
C PRO A 101 -0.14 5.81 10.50
N ILE A 102 0.71 4.78 10.50
CA ILE A 102 1.81 4.64 11.47
C ILE A 102 3.13 5.22 10.95
N ALA A 103 3.33 5.24 9.62
CA ALA A 103 4.51 5.83 8.99
C ALA A 103 4.30 6.07 7.49
N HIS A 104 5.17 6.86 6.87
CA HIS A 104 5.13 7.12 5.43
C HIS A 104 6.51 7.23 4.79
N PHE A 105 6.53 7.17 3.46
CA PHE A 105 7.67 7.50 2.62
C PHE A 105 7.24 8.46 1.52
N VAL A 106 8.03 9.51 1.30
CA VAL A 106 7.83 10.45 0.19
C VAL A 106 8.80 10.09 -0.93
N HIS A 107 8.27 9.93 -2.14
CA HIS A 107 9.01 9.55 -3.32
C HIS A 107 8.80 10.56 -4.47
N PRO A 108 9.79 10.69 -5.37
CA PRO A 108 9.62 11.47 -6.58
C PRO A 108 8.46 10.97 -7.45
N GLY A 109 7.84 11.85 -8.24
CA GLY A 109 6.72 11.49 -9.11
C GLY A 109 7.02 10.38 -10.13
N SER A 110 8.28 10.28 -10.59
CA SER A 110 8.74 9.24 -11.52
C SER A 110 9.07 7.90 -10.83
N PHE A 111 8.93 7.82 -9.52
CA PHE A 111 9.29 6.65 -8.74
C PHE A 111 8.42 5.43 -9.08
N HIS A 112 9.06 4.28 -9.27
CA HIS A 112 8.39 3.01 -9.58
C HIS A 112 8.34 2.11 -8.35
N SER A 113 7.17 1.53 -8.07
CA SER A 113 6.82 0.85 -6.80
C SER A 113 7.76 -0.26 -6.34
N ILE A 114 8.42 -0.99 -7.26
CA ILE A 114 9.20 -2.20 -6.95
C ILE A 114 10.37 -1.93 -5.96
N THR A 115 10.87 -0.70 -5.85
CA THR A 115 12.05 -0.37 -5.04
C THR A 115 11.80 -0.17 -3.53
N THR A 116 10.59 -0.36 -3.00
CA THR A 116 10.26 0.08 -1.62
C THR A 116 10.28 -0.97 -0.52
N ILE A 117 10.27 -2.27 -0.84
CA ILE A 117 10.14 -3.28 0.21
C ILE A 117 11.36 -3.34 1.14
N PRO A 118 12.62 -3.22 0.67
CA PRO A 118 13.76 -3.13 1.57
C PRO A 118 13.64 -1.96 2.56
N ASP A 119 13.22 -0.79 2.08
CA ASP A 119 13.05 0.41 2.90
C ASP A 119 11.91 0.21 3.91
N LEU A 120 10.81 -0.42 3.49
CA LEU A 120 9.71 -0.83 4.38
C LEU A 120 10.22 -1.74 5.51
N MET A 121 11.02 -2.76 5.18
CA MET A 121 11.53 -3.70 6.19
C MET A 121 12.48 -3.02 7.19
N ILE A 122 13.35 -2.13 6.70
CA ILE A 122 14.23 -1.31 7.54
C ILE A 122 13.38 -0.43 8.47
N ARG A 123 12.38 0.25 7.92
CA ARG A 123 11.52 1.17 8.67
C ARG A 123 10.74 0.48 9.78
N LEU A 124 10.12 -0.67 9.49
CA LEU A 124 9.38 -1.43 10.49
C LEU A 124 10.31 -1.91 11.63
N ARG A 125 11.55 -2.25 11.31
CA ARG A 125 12.57 -2.62 12.31
C ARG A 125 12.99 -1.43 13.17
N GLU A 126 13.27 -0.29 12.56
CA GLU A 126 13.63 0.95 13.28
C GLU A 126 12.52 1.40 14.24
N MET A 127 11.28 1.28 13.80
CA MET A 127 10.09 1.57 14.60
C MET A 127 9.80 0.49 15.64
N MET A 128 10.53 -0.63 15.65
CA MET A 128 10.29 -1.81 16.51
C MET A 128 8.83 -2.30 16.43
N VAL A 129 8.26 -2.32 15.22
CA VAL A 129 6.93 -2.87 14.97
C VAL A 129 7.01 -4.39 15.14
N PRO A 130 6.15 -5.02 15.97
CA PRO A 130 6.16 -6.46 16.13
C PRO A 130 5.78 -7.14 14.81
N GLN A 131 6.51 -8.21 14.48
CA GLN A 131 6.29 -8.98 13.27
C GLN A 131 4.86 -9.52 13.24
N GLY A 132 4.16 -9.27 12.13
CA GLY A 132 2.82 -9.77 11.91
C GLY A 132 2.52 -9.97 10.44
N THR A 133 1.48 -9.30 9.94
CA THR A 133 1.02 -9.49 8.55
C THR A 133 1.10 -8.18 7.77
N ILE A 134 1.66 -8.24 6.57
CA ILE A 134 1.65 -7.14 5.61
C ILE A 134 0.58 -7.42 4.56
N VAL A 135 -0.23 -6.41 4.27
CA VAL A 135 -1.21 -6.40 3.19
C VAL A 135 -0.81 -5.35 2.17
N TRP A 136 -0.57 -5.74 0.91
CA TRP A 136 -0.28 -4.79 -0.16
C TRP A 136 -0.95 -5.16 -1.50
N ASP A 137 -1.07 -4.19 -2.42
CA ASP A 137 -1.64 -4.46 -3.75
C ASP A 137 -0.67 -5.21 -4.69
N ARG A 138 -1.20 -5.64 -5.83
CA ARG A 138 -0.57 -6.42 -6.91
C ARG A 138 0.74 -5.84 -7.47
N GLY A 139 1.03 -4.57 -7.23
CA GLY A 139 2.19 -3.87 -7.77
C GLY A 139 3.54 -4.38 -7.26
N TYR A 140 3.57 -5.14 -6.17
CA TYR A 140 4.80 -5.56 -5.46
C TYR A 140 5.08 -7.07 -5.55
N THR A 141 4.30 -7.80 -6.34
CA THR A 141 4.24 -9.27 -6.27
C THR A 141 5.28 -9.93 -7.19
N THR A 142 6.56 -9.86 -6.81
CA THR A 142 7.64 -10.68 -7.40
C THR A 142 8.16 -11.71 -6.40
N THR A 143 8.72 -12.82 -6.89
CA THR A 143 9.33 -13.87 -6.05
C THR A 143 10.42 -13.32 -5.12
N ALA A 144 11.16 -12.29 -5.56
CA ALA A 144 12.22 -11.67 -4.77
C ALA A 144 11.63 -10.85 -3.60
N GLU A 145 10.63 -10.01 -3.88
CA GLU A 145 10.03 -9.15 -2.85
C GLU A 145 9.25 -9.93 -1.79
N ILE A 146 8.49 -10.95 -2.21
CA ILE A 146 7.82 -11.86 -1.26
C ILE A 146 8.86 -12.54 -0.36
N GLY A 147 9.97 -13.00 -0.95
CA GLY A 147 11.03 -13.68 -0.20
C GLY A 147 11.74 -12.78 0.82
N ARG A 148 11.83 -11.47 0.57
CA ARG A 148 12.38 -10.51 1.53
C ARG A 148 11.49 -10.39 2.76
N VAL A 149 10.18 -10.26 2.56
CA VAL A 149 9.20 -10.16 3.66
C VAL A 149 9.19 -11.43 4.51
N GLU A 150 9.17 -12.60 3.87
CA GLU A 150 9.22 -13.89 4.56
C GLU A 150 10.52 -14.06 5.36
N LYS A 151 11.67 -13.65 4.80
CA LYS A 151 12.97 -13.74 5.48
C LYS A 151 13.02 -12.88 6.74
N GLU A 152 12.30 -11.76 6.75
CA GLU A 152 12.17 -10.86 7.89
C GLU A 152 11.08 -11.31 8.87
N GLY A 153 10.49 -12.49 8.70
CA GLY A 153 9.53 -13.10 9.62
C GLY A 153 8.09 -12.61 9.47
N TRP A 154 7.81 -11.80 8.45
CA TRP A 154 6.47 -11.26 8.20
C TRP A 154 5.63 -12.21 7.35
N LYS A 155 4.34 -12.32 7.68
CA LYS A 155 3.33 -12.93 6.81
C LYS A 155 2.91 -11.94 5.73
N LEU A 156 2.48 -12.43 4.58
CA LEU A 156 2.08 -11.59 3.46
C LEU A 156 0.71 -11.98 2.91
N VAL A 157 -0.16 -10.98 2.75
CA VAL A 157 -1.37 -11.03 1.93
C VAL A 157 -1.16 -10.04 0.78
N CYS A 158 -1.19 -10.54 -0.45
CA CYS A 158 -1.00 -9.68 -1.61
C CYS A 158 -1.86 -10.10 -2.78
N GLY A 159 -2.18 -9.13 -3.64
CA GLY A 159 -2.80 -9.44 -4.91
C GLY A 159 -1.79 -10.06 -5.88
N VAL A 160 -2.26 -10.98 -6.73
CA VAL A 160 -1.43 -11.63 -7.75
C VAL A 160 -1.70 -11.03 -9.13
N THR A 161 -0.64 -10.71 -9.88
CA THR A 161 -0.78 -10.25 -11.27
C THR A 161 -1.21 -11.39 -12.21
N LYS A 162 -2.30 -11.16 -12.96
CA LYS A 162 -2.83 -12.09 -13.97
C LYS A 162 -1.90 -12.33 -15.15
N ARG A 163 -0.77 -11.61 -15.24
CA ARG A 163 0.19 -11.75 -16.37
C ARG A 163 1.03 -13.02 -16.24
N THR A 164 1.21 -13.54 -15.03
CA THR A 164 2.05 -14.72 -14.77
C THR A 164 1.39 -16.01 -15.26
N LYS A 165 2.18 -16.95 -15.75
CA LYS A 165 1.68 -18.26 -16.24
C LYS A 165 0.98 -19.03 -15.12
N GLU A 166 1.55 -18.99 -13.92
CA GLU A 166 0.98 -19.65 -12.73
C GLU A 166 -0.41 -19.10 -12.39
N ALA A 167 -0.58 -17.77 -12.33
CA ALA A 167 -1.88 -17.15 -12.06
C ALA A 167 -2.90 -17.44 -13.17
N LYS A 168 -2.49 -17.38 -14.45
CA LYS A 168 -3.37 -17.73 -15.57
C LYS A 168 -3.85 -19.17 -15.49
N ASN A 169 -2.94 -20.11 -15.23
CA ASN A 169 -3.28 -21.52 -15.10
C ASN A 169 -4.19 -21.77 -13.90
N LEU A 170 -3.99 -21.07 -12.78
CA LEU A 170 -4.85 -21.17 -11.60
C LEU A 170 -6.25 -20.64 -11.89
N ILE A 171 -6.36 -19.47 -12.52
CA ILE A 171 -7.66 -18.89 -12.90
C ILE A 171 -8.37 -19.77 -13.94
N ALA A 172 -7.65 -20.39 -14.88
CA ALA A 172 -8.25 -21.23 -15.91
C ALA A 172 -8.83 -22.55 -15.35
N ARG A 173 -8.28 -23.05 -14.22
CA ARG A 173 -8.75 -24.29 -13.58
C ARG A 173 -9.69 -24.07 -12.39
N THR A 174 -9.85 -22.82 -11.95
CA THR A 174 -10.66 -22.46 -10.78
C THR A 174 -11.74 -21.50 -11.22
N GLU A 175 -12.99 -21.94 -11.18
CA GLU A 175 -14.14 -21.07 -11.41
C GLU A 175 -14.96 -21.03 -10.13
N PRO A 176 -14.86 -19.93 -9.34
CA PRO A 176 -15.61 -19.81 -8.10
C PRO A 176 -17.11 -20.03 -8.38
N PRO A 177 -17.77 -20.95 -7.66
CA PRO A 177 -19.20 -21.19 -7.80
C PRO A 177 -20.01 -19.90 -7.55
N ILE A 178 -21.08 -19.74 -8.32
CA ILE A 178 -22.00 -18.60 -8.19
C ILE A 178 -23.19 -19.04 -7.35
N ASP A 179 -22.96 -19.23 -6.05
CA ASP A 179 -23.96 -19.66 -5.08
C ASP A 179 -23.81 -18.89 -3.74
N PRO A 180 -24.79 -18.98 -2.83
CA PRO A 180 -24.75 -18.25 -1.56
C PRO A 180 -23.56 -18.59 -0.66
N ASP A 181 -23.00 -19.79 -0.74
CA ASP A 181 -21.91 -20.23 0.14
C ASP A 181 -20.57 -19.60 -0.26
N HIS A 182 -20.44 -19.19 -1.52
CA HIS A 182 -19.25 -18.53 -2.06
C HIS A 182 -19.40 -17.01 -2.16
N LEU A 183 -20.57 -16.46 -1.83
CA LEU A 183 -20.86 -15.04 -1.88
C LEU A 183 -20.07 -14.30 -0.78
N VAL A 184 -19.24 -13.35 -1.20
CA VAL A 184 -18.53 -12.41 -0.32
C VAL A 184 -19.12 -11.01 -0.56
N PRO A 185 -20.05 -10.55 0.29
CA PRO A 185 -20.54 -9.18 0.23
C PRO A 185 -19.45 -8.22 0.67
N THR A 186 -19.20 -7.19 -0.14
CA THR A 186 -18.28 -6.08 0.19
C THR A 186 -19.07 -4.78 0.26
N GLN A 187 -18.45 -3.72 0.77
CA GLN A 187 -19.09 -2.40 0.89
C GLN A 187 -19.59 -1.83 -0.45
N CYS A 188 -18.95 -2.20 -1.57
CA CYS A 188 -19.21 -1.62 -2.89
C CYS A 188 -19.69 -2.63 -3.93
N MET A 189 -19.60 -3.94 -3.66
CA MET A 189 -19.98 -4.98 -4.62
C MET A 189 -20.12 -6.36 -3.99
N ASN A 190 -20.82 -7.24 -4.70
CA ASN A 190 -20.86 -8.66 -4.40
C ASN A 190 -19.86 -9.40 -5.30
N ILE A 191 -18.98 -10.20 -4.69
CA ILE A 191 -18.06 -11.09 -5.40
C ILE A 191 -18.30 -12.53 -4.96
N TYR A 192 -17.92 -13.49 -5.80
CA TYR A 192 -17.90 -14.91 -5.44
C TYR A 192 -16.45 -15.36 -5.36
N ALA A 193 -16.06 -16.03 -4.29
CA ALA A 193 -14.67 -16.37 -4.03
C ALA A 193 -14.51 -17.83 -3.61
N GLU A 194 -13.41 -18.44 -4.06
CA GLU A 194 -13.01 -19.80 -3.72
C GLU A 194 -11.56 -19.78 -3.23
N LYS A 195 -11.33 -20.38 -2.06
CA LYS A 195 -9.99 -20.57 -1.50
C LYS A 195 -9.42 -21.87 -2.03
N VAL A 196 -8.23 -21.79 -2.65
CA VAL A 196 -7.50 -22.94 -3.18
C VAL A 196 -6.14 -23.03 -2.48
N ASP A 197 -5.89 -24.15 -1.82
CA ASP A 197 -4.57 -24.44 -1.25
C ASP A 197 -3.66 -25.00 -2.35
N THR A 198 -2.82 -24.13 -2.90
CA THR A 198 -1.94 -24.45 -4.02
C THR A 198 -0.63 -23.69 -3.85
N PRO A 199 0.52 -24.27 -4.24
CA PRO A 199 1.73 -23.50 -4.31
C PRO A 199 1.59 -22.42 -5.38
N LEU A 200 2.15 -21.24 -5.10
CA LEU A 200 2.24 -20.12 -6.03
C LEU A 200 3.60 -19.44 -5.84
N PHE A 201 4.31 -19.16 -6.94
CA PHE A 201 5.67 -18.62 -6.94
C PHE A 201 6.65 -19.47 -6.10
N GLY A 202 6.49 -20.79 -6.17
CA GLY A 202 7.32 -21.76 -5.42
C GLY A 202 7.05 -21.79 -3.91
N ARG A 203 6.01 -21.11 -3.42
CA ARG A 203 5.68 -21.01 -1.99
C ARG A 203 4.42 -21.77 -1.68
N LYS A 204 4.39 -22.45 -0.53
CA LYS A 204 3.17 -23.06 0.00
C LYS A 204 2.31 -21.96 0.61
N GLY A 205 1.03 -21.93 0.26
CA GLY A 205 0.08 -20.97 0.78
C GLY A 205 -1.32 -21.24 0.25
N SER A 206 -2.23 -20.34 0.58
CA SER A 206 -3.59 -20.34 0.07
C SER A 206 -3.76 -19.19 -0.91
N VAL A 207 -4.45 -19.45 -2.02
CA VAL A 207 -4.82 -18.44 -3.01
C VAL A 207 -6.32 -18.31 -3.01
N VAL A 208 -6.83 -17.09 -2.96
CA VAL A 208 -8.27 -16.82 -3.13
C VAL A 208 -8.50 -16.37 -4.57
N VAL A 209 -9.26 -17.16 -5.31
CA VAL A 209 -9.74 -16.79 -6.66
C VAL A 209 -11.13 -16.21 -6.52
N TYR A 210 -11.40 -15.08 -7.15
CA TYR A 210 -12.71 -14.45 -7.07
C TYR A 210 -13.20 -13.95 -8.43
N VAL A 211 -14.53 -13.90 -8.57
CA VAL A 211 -15.23 -13.36 -9.73
C VAL A 211 -16.22 -12.29 -9.30
N ASN A 212 -16.19 -11.15 -9.98
CA ASN A 212 -17.26 -10.16 -9.94
C ASN A 212 -18.17 -10.41 -11.14
N THR A 213 -19.37 -10.94 -10.89
CA THR A 213 -20.32 -11.34 -11.93
C THR A 213 -20.86 -10.16 -12.72
N GLU A 214 -21.15 -9.04 -12.07
CA GLU A 214 -21.62 -7.81 -12.73
C GLU A 214 -20.58 -7.26 -13.70
N ARG A 215 -19.32 -7.18 -13.26
CA ARG A 215 -18.20 -6.74 -14.10
C ARG A 215 -17.98 -7.71 -15.26
N ARG A 216 -18.01 -9.03 -15.01
CA ARG A 216 -17.90 -10.06 -16.06
C ARG A 216 -18.98 -9.89 -17.12
N MET A 217 -20.22 -9.62 -16.72
CA MET A 217 -21.33 -9.37 -17.64
C MET A 217 -21.13 -8.08 -18.45
N ARG A 218 -20.74 -6.97 -17.81
CA ARG A 218 -20.45 -5.69 -18.50
C ARG A 218 -19.35 -5.84 -19.54
N GLU A 219 -18.23 -6.46 -19.17
CA GLU A 219 -17.09 -6.70 -20.07
C GLU A 219 -17.49 -7.63 -21.23
N ARG A 220 -18.28 -8.69 -20.97
CA ARG A 220 -18.78 -9.59 -22.02
C ARG A 220 -19.70 -8.87 -23.00
N LYS A 221 -20.62 -8.04 -22.51
CA LYS A 221 -21.54 -7.25 -23.34
C LYS A 221 -20.76 -6.27 -24.23
N SER A 222 -19.86 -5.49 -23.63
CA SER A 222 -19.01 -4.53 -24.36
C SER A 222 -18.20 -5.22 -25.46
N ARG A 223 -17.55 -6.35 -25.15
CA ARG A 223 -16.79 -7.14 -26.13
C ARG A 223 -17.68 -7.65 -27.27
N ASN A 224 -18.85 -8.20 -26.97
CA ASN A 224 -19.76 -8.71 -27.99
C ASN A 224 -20.29 -7.58 -28.90
N CYS A 225 -20.58 -6.39 -28.34
CA CYS A 225 -20.94 -5.22 -29.13
C CYS A 225 -19.80 -4.80 -30.07
N ALA A 226 -18.56 -4.78 -29.59
CA ALA A 226 -17.40 -4.46 -30.44
C ALA A 226 -17.20 -5.49 -31.57
N ILE A 227 -17.35 -6.79 -31.28
CA ILE A 227 -17.28 -7.86 -32.30
C ILE A 227 -18.39 -7.67 -33.34
N TYR A 228 -19.61 -7.37 -32.91
CA TYR A 228 -20.73 -7.12 -33.81
C TYR A 228 -20.50 -5.91 -34.73
N GLN A 229 -19.84 -4.86 -34.25
CA GLN A 229 -19.53 -3.67 -35.06
C GLN A 229 -18.47 -3.90 -36.14
N ILE A 230 -17.68 -4.97 -36.03
CA ILE A 230 -16.64 -5.33 -37.01
C ILE A 230 -16.99 -6.59 -37.81
N SER A 231 -18.17 -7.19 -37.57
CA SER A 231 -18.72 -8.34 -38.31
C SER A 231 -19.69 -7.85 -39.37
#